data_AF-A0A434LQS8-F1
#
_entry.id   AF-A0A434LQS8-F1
#
_cell.length_a   1.000
_cell.length_b   1.000
_cell.length_c   1.000
_cell.angle_alpha   90.00
_cell.angle_beta   90.00
_cell.angle_gamma   90.00
#
_symmetry.space_group_name_H-M   'P 1'
#
loop_
_entity.id
_entity.type
_entity.pdbx_description
1 polymer ?
#
loop_
_entity_poly.entity_id
_entity_poly.type
_entity_poly.pdbx_seq_one_letter_code
_entity_poly.pdbx_strand_id
1 'polypeptide(L)'
;MARPSDLVALAGGRPLTRQHGRAFSLQLDGEAWTMTLDGAPIGAAGFWPADGFREAWLMLSPAFRKKSVLPAALRMVADHLQTHFDPVLPTVAAVDLDNRGGRAIATRLGFIDVGDHPQYPGAAMFVLVRT
;
A
#
# COMPACT_ATOMS: atom_id res chain seq x y z
N MET A 1 1.05 26.96 1.93
CA MET A 1 2.49 26.62 1.99
C MET A 1 2.69 25.73 3.20
N ALA A 2 3.09 24.48 3.01
CA ALA A 2 3.45 23.59 4.13
C ALA A 2 4.74 24.11 4.78
N ARG A 3 4.77 24.13 6.12
CA ARG A 3 5.92 24.63 6.89
C ARG A 3 7.02 23.56 6.96
N PRO A 4 8.29 23.95 7.12
CA PRO A 4 9.40 23.00 7.33
C PRO A 4 9.19 22.04 8.51
N SER A 5 8.42 22.46 9.53
CA SER A 5 8.01 21.60 10.65
C SER A 5 7.07 20.46 10.24
N ASP A 6 6.25 20.68 9.22
CA ASP A 6 5.32 19.67 8.69
C ASP A 6 6.11 18.56 7.97
N LEU A 7 7.31 18.89 7.43
CA LEU A 7 8.27 17.95 6.86
C LEU A 7 9.07 17.18 7.92
N VAL A 8 9.17 17.70 9.16
CA VAL A 8 9.85 17.00 10.27
C VAL A 8 8.94 15.98 10.95
N ALA A 9 7.62 16.20 10.96
CA ALA A 9 6.66 15.13 11.30
C ALA A 9 6.77 13.96 10.30
N LEU A 10 7.05 14.26 9.02
CA LEU A 10 7.39 13.28 8.00
C LEU A 10 8.81 12.67 8.20
N ALA A 11 9.70 13.25 9.00
CA ALA A 11 11.05 12.72 9.24
C ALA A 11 11.11 11.52 10.20
N GLY A 12 9.98 11.11 10.80
CA GLY A 12 9.88 9.88 11.60
C GLY A 12 9.89 8.57 10.77
N GLY A 13 9.81 8.68 9.44
CA GLY A 13 9.89 7.53 8.56
C GLY A 13 11.30 6.93 8.54
N ARG A 14 11.42 5.67 8.95
CA ARG A 14 12.68 4.94 8.79
C ARG A 14 12.89 4.69 7.29
N PRO A 15 14.03 5.07 6.69
CA PRO A 15 14.35 4.64 5.34
C PRO A 15 14.48 3.12 5.36
N LEU A 16 13.57 2.43 4.67
CA LEU A 16 13.54 0.96 4.66
C LEU A 16 14.49 0.41 3.60
N THR A 17 14.70 1.12 2.49
CA THR A 17 15.60 0.67 1.41
C THR A 17 16.24 1.85 0.64
N ARG A 18 17.44 1.64 0.08
CA ARG A 18 18.04 2.51 -0.95
C ARG A 18 18.16 1.70 -2.24
N GLN A 19 17.65 2.23 -3.35
CA GLN A 19 17.83 1.60 -4.66
C GLN A 19 18.11 2.68 -5.72
N HIS A 20 19.04 2.41 -6.63
CA HIS A 20 19.44 3.35 -7.69
C HIS A 20 19.93 4.73 -7.20
N GLY A 21 20.55 4.77 -6.01
CA GLY A 21 21.01 6.04 -5.41
C GLY A 21 19.89 6.93 -4.85
N ARG A 22 18.64 6.47 -4.86
CA ARG A 22 17.48 7.19 -4.33
C ARG A 22 17.01 6.59 -3.01
N ALA A 23 16.56 7.46 -2.10
CA ALA A 23 16.06 7.06 -0.79
C ALA A 23 14.56 6.79 -0.86
N PHE A 24 14.16 5.57 -0.51
CA PHE A 24 12.76 5.22 -0.28
C PHE A 24 12.51 5.16 1.22
N SER A 25 11.41 5.77 1.65
CA SER A 25 10.96 5.66 3.03
C SER A 25 9.46 5.40 3.11
N LEU A 26 9.08 4.73 4.19
CA LEU A 26 7.72 4.56 4.64
C LEU A 26 7.58 5.36 5.94
N GLN A 27 6.62 6.28 5.97
CA GLN A 27 6.29 7.07 7.15
C GLN A 27 4.98 6.54 7.71
N LEU A 28 5.00 6.03 8.94
CA LEU A 28 3.86 5.42 9.59
C LEU A 28 3.16 6.46 10.47
N ASP A 29 1.84 6.54 10.37
CA ASP A 29 0.97 7.36 11.21
C ASP A 29 -0.31 6.57 11.54
N GLY A 30 -0.28 5.84 12.67
CA GLY A 30 -1.35 4.90 13.03
C GLY A 30 -1.47 3.76 12.02
N GLU A 31 -2.68 3.56 11.47
CA GLU A 31 -2.99 2.54 10.46
C GLU A 31 -2.73 3.02 9.03
N ALA A 32 -2.25 4.25 8.83
CA ALA A 32 -1.94 4.83 7.53
C ALA A 32 -0.44 5.06 7.38
N TRP A 33 0.05 5.02 6.14
CA TRP A 33 1.45 5.27 5.84
C TRP A 33 1.67 5.95 4.50
N THR A 34 2.68 6.81 4.44
CA THR A 34 3.10 7.54 3.25
C THR A 34 4.40 6.97 2.71
N MET A 35 4.47 6.77 1.39
CA MET A 35 5.70 6.41 0.69
C MET A 35 6.34 7.65 0.09
N THR A 36 7.64 7.82 0.29
CA THR A 36 8.40 8.89 -0.35
C THR A 36 9.58 8.37 -1.17
N LEU A 37 9.93 9.11 -2.22
CA LEU A 37 11.15 8.95 -3.01
C LEU A 37 11.91 10.26 -2.97
N ASP A 38 13.13 10.26 -2.43
CA ASP A 38 13.95 11.47 -2.25
C ASP A 38 13.18 12.60 -1.54
N GLY A 39 12.35 12.23 -0.57
CA GLY A 39 11.49 13.15 0.21
C GLY A 39 10.20 13.59 -0.49
N ALA A 40 9.99 13.25 -1.77
CA ALA A 40 8.74 13.56 -2.47
C ALA A 40 7.71 12.42 -2.28
N PRO A 41 6.45 12.71 -1.92
CA PRO A 41 5.43 11.68 -1.76
C PRO A 41 5.09 11.03 -3.10
N ILE A 42 5.12 9.70 -3.13
CA ILE A 42 4.83 8.88 -4.32
C ILE A 42 3.56 8.05 -4.19
N GLY A 43 3.03 7.93 -2.98
CA GLY A 43 1.78 7.25 -2.68
C GLY A 43 1.54 7.16 -1.19
N ALA A 44 0.40 6.59 -0.83
CA ALA A 44 0.00 6.28 0.53
C ALA A 44 -0.74 4.95 0.55
N ALA A 45 -0.67 4.24 1.66
CA ALA A 45 -1.44 3.02 1.89
C ALA A 45 -1.81 2.93 3.37
N GLY A 46 -2.65 1.98 3.72
CA GLY A 46 -3.08 1.82 5.10
C GLY A 46 -4.13 0.75 5.26
N PHE A 47 -4.73 0.75 6.44
CA PHE A 47 -5.85 -0.10 6.78
C PHE A 47 -7.07 0.71 7.22
N TRP A 48 -8.25 0.34 6.73
CA TRP A 48 -9.51 0.69 7.36
C TRP A 48 -9.97 -0.45 8.27
N PRO A 49 -10.44 -0.13 9.49
CA PRO A 49 -11.10 -1.13 10.32
C PRO A 49 -12.46 -1.50 9.72
N ALA A 50 -12.76 -2.79 9.68
CA ALA A 50 -14.06 -3.33 9.30
C ALA A 50 -14.46 -4.46 10.26
N ASP A 51 -15.75 -4.79 10.31
CA ASP A 51 -16.25 -5.85 11.18
C ASP A 51 -15.83 -7.23 10.64
N GLY A 52 -14.94 -7.91 11.36
CA GLY A 52 -14.49 -9.27 11.04
C GLY A 52 -13.37 -9.38 9.99
N PHE A 53 -12.89 -8.26 9.45
CA PHE A 53 -11.71 -8.21 8.57
C PHE A 53 -11.03 -6.83 8.62
N ARG A 54 -9.85 -6.72 8.01
CA ARG A 54 -9.10 -5.48 7.84
C ARG A 54 -9.05 -5.14 6.36
N GLU A 55 -9.45 -3.94 5.96
CA GLU A 55 -9.39 -3.53 4.56
C GLU A 55 -8.10 -2.77 4.27
N ALA A 56 -7.22 -3.33 3.44
CA ALA A 56 -6.02 -2.67 2.95
C ALA A 56 -6.35 -1.75 1.76
N TRP A 57 -5.84 -0.52 1.79
CA TRP A 57 -5.97 0.43 0.70
C TRP A 57 -4.60 0.92 0.23
N LEU A 58 -4.50 1.28 -1.06
CA LEU A 58 -3.27 1.79 -1.67
C LEU A 58 -3.61 2.84 -2.74
N MET A 59 -2.98 4.00 -2.62
CA MET A 59 -3.01 5.07 -3.61
C MET A 59 -1.61 5.36 -4.10
N LEU A 60 -1.42 5.32 -5.43
CA LEU A 60 -0.16 5.65 -6.08
C LEU A 60 -0.32 6.90 -6.92
N SER A 61 0.63 7.83 -6.80
CA SER A 61 0.65 9.03 -7.63
C SER A 61 0.84 8.66 -9.11
N PRO A 62 0.02 9.21 -10.04
CA PRO A 62 0.11 8.90 -11.47
C PRO A 62 1.50 9.15 -12.07
N ALA A 63 2.23 10.14 -11.53
CA ALA A 63 3.58 10.51 -11.96
C ALA A 63 4.64 9.41 -11.72
N PHE A 64 4.29 8.34 -10.98
CA PHE A 64 5.20 7.26 -10.62
C PHE A 64 4.82 5.90 -11.20
N ARG A 65 3.67 5.79 -11.91
CA ARG A 65 3.21 4.54 -12.55
C ARG A 65 4.13 4.00 -13.65
N LYS A 66 5.00 4.84 -14.24
CA LYS A 66 5.88 4.48 -15.37
C LYS A 66 7.38 4.54 -15.04
N LYS A 67 7.73 4.69 -13.75
CA LYS A 67 9.14 4.80 -13.34
C LYS A 67 9.67 3.45 -12.87
N SER A 68 10.96 3.21 -13.08
CA SER A 68 11.70 2.02 -12.60
C SER A 68 11.63 1.78 -11.08
N VAL A 69 11.07 2.73 -10.34
CA VAL A 69 10.93 2.72 -8.88
C VAL A 69 9.70 1.96 -8.37
N LEU A 70 8.70 1.70 -9.22
CA LEU A 70 7.45 1.07 -8.80
C LEU A 70 7.65 -0.32 -8.19
N PRO A 71 8.49 -1.22 -8.73
CA PRO A 71 8.72 -2.54 -8.13
C PRO A 71 9.28 -2.45 -6.70
N ALA A 72 10.20 -1.50 -6.45
CA ALA A 72 10.80 -1.28 -5.13
C ALA A 72 9.76 -0.80 -4.12
N ALA A 73 8.95 0.18 -4.51
CA ALA A 73 7.89 0.72 -3.68
C ALA A 73 6.84 -0.35 -3.34
N LEU A 74 6.40 -1.14 -4.33
CA LEU A 74 5.47 -2.24 -4.10
C LEU A 74 6.06 -3.33 -3.20
N ARG A 75 7.36 -3.62 -3.31
CA ARG A 75 8.02 -4.57 -2.42
C ARG A 75 7.98 -4.10 -0.96
N MET A 76 8.26 -2.82 -0.70
CA MET A 76 8.16 -2.25 0.64
C MET A 76 6.75 -2.34 1.23
N VAL A 77 5.73 -2.08 0.40
CA VAL A 77 4.33 -2.22 0.82
C VAL A 77 4.01 -3.68 1.12
N ALA A 78 4.41 -4.62 0.25
CA ALA A 78 4.19 -6.05 0.46
C ALA A 78 4.86 -6.53 1.76
N ASP A 79 6.13 -6.18 1.98
CA ASP A 79 6.85 -6.54 3.21
C ASP A 79 6.12 -5.98 4.44
N HIS A 80 5.65 -4.74 4.39
CA HIS A 80 4.88 -4.16 5.50
C HIS A 80 3.54 -4.86 5.74
N LEU A 81 2.77 -5.14 4.68
CA LEU A 81 1.52 -5.90 4.79
C LEU A 81 1.75 -7.28 5.44
N GLN A 82 2.83 -7.97 5.09
CA GLN A 82 3.18 -9.26 5.69
C GLN A 82 3.55 -9.14 7.18
N THR A 83 4.13 -8.02 7.62
CA THR A 83 4.36 -7.79 9.08
C THR A 83 3.07 -7.63 9.88
N HIS A 84 1.97 -7.26 9.22
CA HIS A 84 0.64 -7.10 9.81
C HIS A 84 -0.31 -8.27 9.50
N PHE A 85 0.21 -9.36 8.90
CA PHE A 85 -0.61 -10.53 8.61
C PHE A 85 -1.11 -11.18 9.91
N ASP A 86 -2.43 -11.36 10.00
CA ASP A 86 -3.11 -12.06 11.09
C ASP A 86 -3.94 -13.22 10.52
N PRO A 87 -3.69 -14.49 10.92
CA PRO A 87 -4.47 -15.63 10.44
C PRO A 87 -5.92 -15.67 10.94
N VAL A 88 -6.26 -14.90 11.98
CA VAL A 88 -7.60 -14.84 12.58
C VAL A 88 -8.40 -13.65 12.06
N LEU A 89 -7.72 -12.54 11.72
CA LEU A 89 -8.34 -11.34 11.15
C LEU A 89 -7.89 -11.16 9.69
N PRO A 90 -8.66 -11.63 8.70
CA PRO A 90 -8.26 -11.58 7.31
C PRO A 90 -8.05 -10.15 6.85
N THR A 91 -6.96 -9.92 6.11
CA THR A 91 -6.71 -8.65 5.43
C THR A 91 -7.19 -8.77 3.99
N VAL A 92 -8.10 -7.88 3.59
CA VAL A 92 -8.72 -7.88 2.26
C VAL A 92 -8.38 -6.60 1.51
N ALA A 93 -8.51 -6.63 0.19
CA ALA A 93 -8.51 -5.43 -0.65
C ALA A 93 -9.65 -5.54 -1.66
N ALA A 94 -10.46 -4.48 -1.77
CA ALA A 94 -11.47 -4.35 -2.81
C ALA A 94 -10.88 -3.57 -3.99
N VAL A 95 -11.03 -4.09 -5.21
CA VAL A 95 -10.55 -3.42 -6.42
C VAL A 95 -11.65 -3.42 -7.47
N ASP A 96 -11.98 -2.23 -8.01
CA ASP A 96 -12.94 -2.10 -9.12
C ASP A 96 -12.66 -3.14 -10.23
N LEU A 97 -13.71 -3.80 -10.72
CA LEU A 97 -13.61 -4.87 -11.73
C LEU A 97 -12.90 -4.39 -13.01
N ASP A 98 -13.12 -3.14 -13.40
CA ASP A 98 -12.52 -2.51 -14.57
C ASP A 98 -11.07 -2.04 -14.34
N ASN A 99 -10.61 -1.99 -13.09
CA ASN A 99 -9.27 -1.55 -12.73
C ASN A 99 -8.24 -2.68 -12.82
N ARG A 100 -7.93 -3.09 -14.07
CA ARG A 100 -6.93 -4.13 -14.36
C ARG A 100 -5.56 -3.85 -13.72
N GLY A 101 -5.16 -2.58 -13.67
CA GLY A 101 -3.89 -2.16 -13.06
C GLY A 101 -3.87 -2.39 -11.55
N GLY A 102 -4.97 -2.04 -10.86
CA GLY A 102 -5.15 -2.29 -9.43
C GLY A 102 -5.12 -3.78 -9.10
N ARG A 103 -5.84 -4.60 -9.89
CA ARG A 103 -5.85 -6.06 -9.70
C ARG A 103 -4.46 -6.68 -9.84
N ALA A 104 -3.71 -6.25 -10.87
CA ALA A 104 -2.33 -6.68 -11.05
C ALA A 104 -1.36 -6.18 -9.96
N ILE A 105 -1.69 -5.09 -9.26
CA ILE A 105 -0.93 -4.63 -8.09
C ILE A 105 -1.29 -5.47 -6.87
N ALA A 106 -2.58 -5.72 -6.61
CA ALA A 106 -3.03 -6.55 -5.49
C ALA A 106 -2.35 -7.93 -5.49
N THR A 107 -2.31 -8.60 -6.66
CA THR A 107 -1.58 -9.87 -6.80
C THR A 107 -0.08 -9.75 -6.49
N ARG A 108 0.58 -8.68 -6.93
CA ARG A 108 2.01 -8.44 -6.63
C ARG A 108 2.29 -8.15 -5.17
N LEU A 109 1.29 -7.69 -4.42
CA LEU A 109 1.39 -7.45 -2.98
C LEU A 109 1.14 -8.71 -2.14
N GLY A 110 0.87 -9.86 -2.79
CA GLY A 110 0.63 -11.14 -2.11
C GLY A 110 -0.84 -11.42 -1.81
N PHE A 111 -1.78 -10.71 -2.45
CA PHE A 111 -3.19 -11.06 -2.35
C PHE A 111 -3.62 -12.05 -3.44
N ILE A 112 -4.59 -12.90 -3.12
CA ILE A 112 -5.27 -13.82 -4.05
C ILE A 112 -6.67 -13.29 -4.36
N ASP A 113 -7.04 -13.30 -5.64
CA ASP A 113 -8.40 -12.98 -6.11
C ASP A 113 -9.37 -14.07 -5.65
N VAL A 114 -10.42 -13.68 -4.92
CA VAL A 114 -11.48 -14.58 -4.44
C VAL A 114 -12.83 -14.32 -5.12
N GLY A 115 -12.84 -13.47 -6.14
CA GLY A 115 -14.04 -13.08 -6.89
C GLY A 115 -14.85 -11.96 -6.26
N ASP A 116 -16.12 -11.90 -6.61
CA ASP A 116 -17.02 -10.82 -6.19
C ASP A 116 -17.53 -11.06 -4.77
N HIS A 117 -17.77 -9.98 -4.02
CA HIS A 117 -18.34 -10.04 -2.68
C HIS A 117 -19.64 -9.23 -2.57
N PRO A 118 -20.71 -9.75 -1.93
CA PRO A 118 -22.01 -9.10 -1.90
C PRO A 118 -22.00 -7.68 -1.30
N GLN A 119 -21.06 -7.41 -0.39
CA GLN A 119 -20.93 -6.08 0.25
C GLN A 119 -20.15 -5.06 -0.60
N TYR A 120 -19.50 -5.50 -1.67
CA TYR A 120 -18.71 -4.64 -2.57
C TYR A 120 -19.17 -4.84 -4.04
N PRO A 121 -20.39 -4.41 -4.38
CA PRO A 121 -20.90 -4.55 -5.75
C PRO A 121 -20.01 -3.76 -6.72
N GLY A 122 -19.51 -4.43 -7.77
CA GLY A 122 -18.64 -3.83 -8.77
C GLY A 122 -17.14 -3.92 -8.47
N ALA A 123 -16.74 -4.57 -7.38
CA ALA A 123 -15.34 -4.81 -7.05
C ALA A 123 -15.01 -6.31 -6.95
N ALA A 124 -13.83 -6.67 -7.44
CA ALA A 124 -13.20 -7.95 -7.13
C ALA A 124 -12.55 -7.86 -5.75
N MET A 125 -12.73 -8.90 -4.94
CA MET A 125 -12.11 -9.02 -3.63
C MET A 125 -10.83 -9.83 -3.69
N PHE A 126 -9.87 -9.36 -2.91
CA PHE A 126 -8.55 -9.95 -2.79
C PHE A 126 -8.28 -10.23 -1.31
N VAL A 127 -7.73 -11.40 -0.99
CA VAL A 127 -7.36 -11.76 0.39
C VAL A 127 -5.85 -11.93 0.49
N LEU A 128 -5.24 -11.25 1.47
CA LEU A 128 -3.80 -11.35 1.73
C LEU A 128 -3.49 -12.76 2.23
N VAL A 129 -2.52 -13.41 1.60
CA VAL A 129 -2.00 -14.70 2.07
C VAL A 129 -0.57 -14.55 2.56
N ARG A 130 -0.18 -15.43 3.48
CA ARG A 130 1.21 -15.51 3.91
C ARG A 130 2.06 -16.08 2.78
N THR A 131 3.09 -15.34 2.40
CA THR A 131 4.07 -15.71 1.35
C THR A 131 5.39 -16.17 1.95
#